data_AF-A0A932M9T5-F1
#
_entry.id   AF-A0A932M9T5-F1
#
_cell.length_a   1.000
_cell.length_b   1.000
_cell.length_c   1.000
_cell.angle_alpha   90.00
_cell.angle_beta   90.00
_cell.angle_gamma   90.00
#
_symmetry.space_group_name_H-M   'P 1'
#
loop_
_entity.id
_entity.type
_entity.pdbx_description
1 polymer ?
#
loop_
_entity_poly.entity_id
_entity_poly.type
_entity_poly.pdbx_seq_one_letter_code
_entity_poly.pdbx_strand_id
1 'polypeptide(L)'
;MTPYGEATNDQVKTFFGNRGFQIVQVQGLGMERNVDLTRVSSEQVYHLALEVAAKAPEAEALYFPCSRLAVVSLIAPLEQEIGRPVVTNVQAVTWWALNAIGVDDRPNGFGRLLAMK
;
A
#
# COMPACT_ATOMS: atom_id res chain seq x y z
N MET A 1 -0.57 5.57 -1.36
CA MET A 1 -0.28 5.74 -2.81
C MET A 1 -1.24 4.88 -3.61
N THR A 2 -1.70 5.33 -4.77
CA THR A 2 -2.62 4.55 -5.62
C THR A 2 -2.16 4.61 -7.09
N PRO A 3 -2.64 3.71 -7.96
CA PRO A 3 -2.48 3.91 -9.39
C PRO A 3 -3.61 4.76 -10.01
N TYR A 4 -4.67 5.07 -9.27
CA TYR A 4 -5.93 5.51 -9.85
C TYR A 4 -5.97 7.01 -10.18
N GLY A 5 -6.95 7.38 -11.01
CA GLY A 5 -7.42 8.76 -11.17
C GLY A 5 -8.17 9.29 -9.94
N GLU A 6 -8.42 10.61 -9.94
CA GLU A 6 -8.98 11.36 -8.82
C GLU A 6 -10.31 10.81 -8.30
N ALA A 7 -11.26 10.54 -9.21
CA ALA A 7 -12.58 10.02 -8.82
C ALA A 7 -12.51 8.71 -8.01
N THR A 8 -11.59 7.81 -8.35
CA THR A 8 -11.39 6.56 -7.59
C THR A 8 -10.64 6.83 -6.28
N ASN A 9 -9.69 7.78 -6.27
CA ASN A 9 -8.99 8.18 -5.05
C ASN A 9 -9.96 8.76 -4.01
N ASP A 10 -10.98 9.50 -4.43
CA ASP A 10 -11.99 10.04 -3.53
C ASP A 10 -12.92 8.95 -2.97
N GLN A 11 -13.22 7.92 -3.77
CA GLN A 11 -13.90 6.73 -3.27
C GLN A 11 -13.08 6.00 -2.20
N VAL A 12 -11.75 5.85 -2.42
CA VAL A 12 -10.84 5.26 -1.42
C VAL A 12 -10.84 6.09 -0.14
N LYS A 13 -10.70 7.42 -0.23
CA LYS A 13 -10.76 8.33 0.92
C LYS A 13 -12.06 8.18 1.69
N THR A 14 -13.19 8.18 1.00
CA THR A 14 -14.52 8.04 1.60
C THR A 14 -14.67 6.69 2.30
N PHE A 15 -14.26 5.61 1.64
CA PHE A 15 -14.38 4.24 2.18
C PHE A 15 -13.61 4.06 3.48
N PHE A 16 -12.37 4.55 3.56
CA PHE A 16 -11.54 4.46 4.76
C PHE A 16 -11.92 5.50 5.81
N GLY A 17 -12.31 6.70 5.39
CA GLY A 17 -12.85 7.74 6.28
C GLY A 17 -14.07 7.27 7.06
N ASN A 18 -15.01 6.60 6.38
CA ASN A 18 -16.19 6.01 7.03
C ASN A 18 -15.87 4.86 8.01
N ARG A 19 -14.62 4.38 8.04
CA ARG A 19 -14.12 3.34 8.96
C ARG A 19 -13.21 3.92 10.05
N GLY A 20 -13.15 5.23 10.19
CA GLY A 20 -12.38 5.92 11.23
C GLY A 20 -10.92 6.17 10.88
N PHE A 21 -10.49 5.91 9.63
CA PHE A 21 -9.14 6.26 9.19
C PHE A 21 -9.08 7.69 8.66
N GLN A 22 -8.09 8.46 9.11
CA GLN A 22 -7.79 9.76 8.53
C GLN A 22 -6.82 9.60 7.36
N ILE A 23 -7.26 9.95 6.15
CA ILE A 23 -6.39 9.93 4.97
C ILE A 23 -5.75 11.30 4.78
N VAL A 24 -4.53 11.46 5.29
CA VAL A 24 -3.80 12.74 5.29
C VAL A 24 -3.17 13.09 3.94
N GLN A 25 -2.85 12.08 3.11
CA GLN A 25 -2.28 12.29 1.79
C GLN A 25 -2.63 11.16 0.82
N VAL A 26 -2.93 11.54 -0.43
CA VAL A 26 -3.12 10.60 -1.54
C VAL A 26 -2.45 11.15 -2.79
N GLN A 27 -1.58 10.35 -3.41
CA GLN A 27 -1.10 10.58 -4.76
C GLN A 27 -1.37 9.34 -5.59
N GLY A 28 -2.08 9.57 -6.70
CA GLY A 28 -2.40 8.57 -7.72
C GLY A 28 -1.51 8.73 -8.94
N LEU A 29 -1.30 7.64 -9.68
CA LEU A 29 -0.65 7.67 -11.01
C LEU A 29 -1.58 8.14 -12.14
N GLY A 30 -2.86 8.41 -11.84
CA GLY A 30 -3.82 8.90 -12.84
C GLY A 30 -4.24 7.86 -13.87
N MET A 31 -4.08 6.57 -13.59
CA MET A 31 -4.36 5.51 -14.55
C MET A 31 -5.85 5.17 -14.58
N GLU A 32 -6.39 5.14 -15.79
CA GLU A 32 -7.78 4.74 -16.05
C GLU A 32 -7.89 3.30 -16.53
N ARG A 33 -6.88 2.79 -17.26
CA ARG A 33 -6.91 1.45 -17.83
C ARG A 33 -5.90 0.54 -17.15
N ASN A 34 -6.33 -0.69 -16.86
CA ASN A 34 -5.46 -1.70 -16.23
C ASN A 34 -4.20 -2.00 -17.05
N VAL A 35 -4.25 -1.90 -18.38
CA VAL A 35 -3.09 -2.17 -19.24
C VAL A 35 -1.95 -1.18 -19.00
N ASP A 36 -2.26 0.04 -18.55
CA ASP A 36 -1.26 1.08 -18.32
C ASP A 36 -0.41 0.79 -17.07
N LEU A 37 -0.92 -0.02 -16.12
CA LEU A 37 -0.17 -0.48 -14.95
C LEU A 37 1.08 -1.28 -15.33
N THR A 38 1.04 -1.99 -16.47
CA THR A 38 2.17 -2.82 -16.93
C THR A 38 3.37 -1.98 -17.35
N ARG A 39 3.18 -0.67 -17.56
CA ARG A 39 4.21 0.28 -18.00
C ARG A 39 4.89 1.00 -16.84
N VAL A 40 4.42 0.77 -15.61
CA VAL A 40 5.01 1.40 -14.41
C VAL A 40 6.09 0.50 -13.86
N SER A 41 7.32 1.03 -13.77
CA SER A 41 8.41 0.30 -13.14
C SER A 41 8.26 0.29 -11.62
N SER A 42 8.77 -0.74 -10.96
CA SER A 42 8.82 -0.80 -9.50
C SER A 42 9.66 0.35 -8.91
N GLU A 43 10.67 0.83 -9.64
CA GLU A 43 11.47 2.01 -9.27
C GLU A 43 10.63 3.29 -9.25
N GLN A 44 9.81 3.53 -10.29
CA GLN A 44 8.87 4.65 -10.31
C GLN A 44 7.89 4.59 -9.14
N VAL A 45 7.37 3.39 -8.85
CA VAL A 45 6.47 3.20 -7.69
C VAL A 45 7.18 3.47 -6.39
N TYR A 46 8.43 3.01 -6.24
CA TYR A 46 9.24 3.21 -5.04
C TYR A 46 9.49 4.69 -4.77
N HIS A 47 9.99 5.45 -5.74
CA HIS A 47 10.25 6.88 -5.57
C HIS A 47 8.98 7.67 -5.28
N LEU A 48 7.89 7.38 -6.00
CA LEU A 48 6.61 8.03 -5.77
C LEU A 48 6.06 7.74 -4.37
N ALA A 49 6.23 6.51 -3.88
CA ALA A 49 5.85 6.14 -2.52
C ALA A 49 6.63 6.92 -1.45
N LEU A 50 7.93 7.12 -1.66
CA LEU A 50 8.77 7.96 -0.79
C LEU A 50 8.32 9.42 -0.80
N GLU A 51 8.05 9.98 -1.98
CA GLU A 51 7.55 11.35 -2.10
C GLU A 51 6.22 11.54 -1.36
N VAL A 52 5.29 10.60 -1.52
CA VAL A 52 4.00 10.62 -0.83
C VAL A 52 4.19 10.59 0.68
N ALA A 53 5.06 9.71 1.16
CA ALA A 53 5.35 9.57 2.59
C ALA A 53 6.05 10.81 3.16
N ALA A 54 6.91 11.47 2.39
CA ALA A 54 7.59 12.70 2.78
C ALA A 54 6.64 13.90 2.87
N LYS A 55 5.58 13.94 2.03
CA LYS A 55 4.55 14.99 2.06
C LYS A 55 3.59 14.88 3.25
N ALA A 56 3.62 13.78 3.99
CA ALA A 56 2.77 13.54 5.17
C ALA A 56 3.59 12.90 6.30
N PRO A 57 4.49 13.67 6.95
CA PRO A 57 5.31 13.16 8.06
C PRO A 57 4.48 12.67 9.25
N GLU A 58 3.26 13.19 9.42
CA GLU A 58 2.30 12.79 10.46
C GLU A 58 1.57 11.47 10.18
N ALA A 59 1.65 10.94 8.95
CA ALA A 59 1.01 9.68 8.61
C ALA A 59 1.63 8.51 9.37
N GLU A 60 0.81 7.68 10.01
CA GLU A 60 1.25 6.51 10.78
C GLU A 60 1.61 5.31 9.91
N ALA A 61 1.08 5.24 8.69
CA ALA A 61 1.33 4.16 7.74
C ALA A 61 1.16 4.63 6.28
N LEU A 62 1.80 3.91 5.36
CA LEU A 62 1.57 4.05 3.93
C LEU A 62 0.73 2.87 3.41
N TYR A 63 -0.33 3.17 2.66
CA TYR A 63 -1.23 2.14 2.12
C TYR A 63 -1.25 2.09 0.58
N PHE A 64 -1.26 0.88 0.03
CA PHE A 64 -1.44 0.56 -1.39
C PHE A 64 -2.74 -0.26 -1.59
N PRO A 65 -3.83 0.34 -2.08
CA PRO A 65 -5.13 -0.33 -2.23
C PRO A 65 -5.24 -1.26 -3.46
N CYS A 66 -4.27 -1.27 -4.37
CA CYS A 66 -4.40 -1.95 -5.66
C CYS A 66 -3.77 -3.34 -5.68
N SER A 67 -4.53 -4.37 -6.06
CA SER A 67 -4.05 -5.75 -6.21
C SER A 67 -3.20 -6.01 -7.46
N ARG A 68 -3.19 -5.08 -8.42
CA ARG A 68 -2.49 -5.24 -9.71
C ARG A 68 -1.17 -4.49 -9.78
N LEU A 69 -0.90 -3.59 -8.83
CA LEU A 69 0.37 -2.88 -8.78
C LEU A 69 1.41 -3.80 -8.13
N ALA A 70 2.52 -4.04 -8.82
CA ALA A 70 3.57 -4.94 -8.36
C ALA A 70 4.42 -4.29 -7.24
N VAL A 71 3.88 -4.28 -6.01
CA VAL A 71 4.48 -3.58 -4.85
C VAL A 71 4.97 -4.49 -3.75
N VAL A 72 4.74 -5.80 -3.82
CA VAL A 72 5.05 -6.74 -2.72
C VAL A 72 6.55 -6.74 -2.39
N SER A 73 7.42 -6.70 -3.39
CA SER A 73 8.88 -6.61 -3.21
C SER A 73 9.35 -5.25 -2.70
N LEU A 74 8.50 -4.22 -2.76
CA LEU A 74 8.82 -2.87 -2.32
C LEU A 74 8.48 -2.63 -0.85
N ILE A 75 7.68 -3.51 -0.23
CA ILE A 75 7.17 -3.29 1.13
C ILE A 75 8.31 -3.12 2.14
N ALA A 76 9.22 -4.11 2.26
CA ALA A 76 10.31 -4.04 3.22
C ALA A 76 11.31 -2.90 2.94
N PRO A 77 11.76 -2.66 1.69
CA PRO A 77 12.57 -1.48 1.37
C PRO A 77 11.90 -0.15 1.75
N LEU A 78 10.61 0.00 1.45
CA LEU A 78 9.87 1.21 1.80
C LEU A 78 9.72 1.37 3.32
N GLU A 79 9.44 0.30 4.07
CA GLU A 79 9.37 0.38 5.53
C GLU A 79 10.71 0.76 6.17
N GLN A 80 11.81 0.29 5.59
CA GLN A 80 13.16 0.64 6.04
C GLN A 80 13.45 2.13 5.81
N GLU A 81 13.10 2.65 4.64
CA GLU A 81 13.36 4.05 4.27
C GLU A 81 12.41 5.04 4.97
N ILE A 82 11.13 4.68 5.07
CA ILE A 82 10.07 5.56 5.60
C ILE A 82 10.01 5.49 7.13
N GLY A 83 10.51 4.41 7.75
CA GLY A 83 10.44 4.14 9.19
C GLY A 83 9.05 3.72 9.69
N ARG A 84 8.03 3.70 8.82
CA ARG A 84 6.62 3.43 9.16
C ARG A 84 6.10 2.19 8.43
N PRO A 85 5.07 1.50 8.95
CA PRO A 85 4.49 0.36 8.28
C PRO A 85 3.99 0.69 6.87
N VAL A 86 4.22 -0.25 5.95
CA VAL A 86 3.69 -0.21 4.59
C VAL A 86 2.73 -1.37 4.43
N VAL A 87 1.47 -1.05 4.13
CA VAL A 87 0.39 -2.03 4.01
C VAL A 87 -0.09 -2.08 2.57
N THR A 88 -0.31 -3.28 2.05
CA THR A 88 -0.92 -3.50 0.74
C THR A 88 -2.16 -4.36 0.88
N ASN A 89 -3.14 -4.22 -0.02
CA ASN A 89 -4.32 -5.06 0.03
C ASN A 89 -3.99 -6.56 -0.12
N VAL A 90 -3.02 -6.93 -0.98
CA VAL A 90 -2.59 -8.31 -1.19
C VAL A 90 -1.95 -8.87 0.09
N GLN A 91 -1.00 -8.14 0.67
CA GLN A 91 -0.34 -8.54 1.93
C GLN A 91 -1.35 -8.67 3.08
N ALA A 92 -2.29 -7.72 3.20
CA ALA A 92 -3.29 -7.72 4.27
C ALA A 92 -4.28 -8.89 4.14
N VAL A 93 -4.74 -9.19 2.92
CA VAL A 93 -5.61 -10.35 2.67
C VAL A 93 -4.86 -11.65 2.94
N THR A 94 -3.59 -11.77 2.54
CA THR A 94 -2.76 -12.94 2.83
C THR A 94 -2.57 -13.12 4.33
N TRP A 95 -2.22 -12.05 5.07
CA TRP A 95 -2.09 -12.08 6.53
C TRP A 95 -3.39 -12.52 7.21
N TRP A 96 -4.53 -11.96 6.77
CA TRP A 96 -5.83 -12.36 7.29
C TRP A 96 -6.15 -13.82 7.00
N ALA A 97 -5.88 -14.29 5.77
CA ALA A 97 -6.15 -15.66 5.37
C ALA A 97 -5.33 -16.68 6.17
N LEU A 98 -4.03 -16.42 6.39
CA LEU A 98 -3.17 -17.27 7.22
C LEU A 98 -3.72 -17.39 8.65
N ASN A 99 -4.14 -16.27 9.24
CA ASN A 99 -4.76 -16.27 10.56
C ASN A 99 -6.10 -17.01 10.59
N ALA A 100 -6.96 -16.82 9.59
CA ALA A 100 -8.27 -17.45 9.52
C ALA A 100 -8.21 -18.98 9.44
N ILE A 101 -7.16 -19.53 8.84
CA ILE A 101 -6.96 -20.99 8.70
C ILE A 101 -6.01 -21.59 9.76
N GLY A 102 -5.56 -20.79 10.73
CA GLY A 102 -4.67 -21.25 11.81
C GLY A 102 -3.26 -21.60 11.36
N VAL A 103 -2.77 -21.02 10.25
CA VAL A 103 -1.37 -21.14 9.85
C VAL A 103 -0.55 -20.13 10.66
N ASP A 104 0.45 -20.62 11.37
CA ASP A 104 1.33 -19.82 12.24
C ASP A 104 2.64 -19.37 11.55
N ASP A 105 2.90 -19.82 10.32
CA ASP A 105 4.07 -19.40 9.55
C ASP A 105 4.00 -17.91 9.23
N ARG A 106 5.06 -17.17 9.58
CA ARG A 106 5.17 -15.71 9.37
C ARG A 106 6.42 -15.40 8.54
N PRO A 107 6.29 -15.25 7.21
CA PRO A 107 7.44 -15.02 6.36
C PRO A 107 8.00 -13.61 6.57
N ASN A 108 9.33 -13.52 6.70
CA ASN A 108 10.05 -12.24 6.77
C ASN A 108 10.24 -11.63 5.38
N GLY A 109 10.51 -10.32 5.33
CA GLY A 109 10.85 -9.61 4.08
C GLY A 109 9.64 -9.07 3.30
N PHE A 110 8.42 -9.36 3.75
CA PHE A 110 7.18 -8.90 3.12
C PHE A 110 6.44 -7.86 3.99
N GLY A 111 7.19 -7.08 4.76
CA GLY A 111 6.69 -6.02 5.64
C GLY A 111 6.25 -6.46 7.04
N ARG A 112 6.12 -5.49 7.94
CA ARG A 112 5.78 -5.69 9.35
C ARG A 112 4.47 -6.48 9.52
N LEU A 113 3.43 -6.17 8.75
CA LEU A 113 2.12 -6.81 8.89
C LEU A 113 2.19 -8.34 8.71
N LEU A 114 2.85 -8.83 7.66
CA LEU A 114 2.88 -10.27 7.38
C LEU A 114 3.77 -11.04 8.37
N ALA A 115 4.64 -10.35 9.10
CA ALA A 115 5.42 -10.91 10.19
C ALA A 115 4.65 -10.99 11.53
N MET A 116 3.48 -10.37 11.64
CA MET A 116 2.67 -10.33 12.87
C MET A 116 1.72 -11.52 12.99
N LYS A 117 1.49 -11.98 14.22
CA LYS A 117 0.41 -12.93 14.54
C LYS A 117 -0.89 -12.18 14.77
#